data_AF-A0A817YII2-F1
#
_entry.id   AF-A0A817YII2-F1
#
_cell.length_a   1.000
_cell.length_b   1.000
_cell.length_c   1.000
_cell.angle_alpha   90.00
_cell.angle_beta   90.00
_cell.angle_gamma   90.00
#
_symmetry.space_group_name_H-M   'P 1'
#
loop_
_entity.id
_entity.type
_entity.pdbx_description
1 polymer ?
#
loop_
_entity_poly.entity_id
_entity_poly.type
_entity_poly.pdbx_seq_one_letter_code
_entity_poly.pdbx_strand_id
1 'polypeptide(L)'
;MSIMFVSIITGLVVVISALLNYLFSLLQILFKKPLPPKSAVEIDSKEHIYVHPDFANGTQDLSSLDAKTLYEVILHGIQLGGNRPHFSYRQSSDQTFKSYSHKQVFEIIKEIGSGIVNTGLQPSSETIYGIYSSASINYALCLYSAWPYSMVPIGIYDSLGRDGVKFIIRQSAVELIFADNLQRVKNLI
;
A
#
# COMPACT_ATOMS: atom_id res chain seq x y z
N MET A 1 52.16 11.21 30.67
CA MET A 1 50.74 11.33 31.09
C MET A 1 50.31 9.96 31.59
N SER A 2 49.85 9.82 32.83
CA SER A 2 49.58 8.48 33.41
C SER A 2 48.38 7.82 32.72
N ILE A 3 48.40 6.49 32.60
CA ILE A 3 47.31 5.69 32.00
C ILE A 3 45.96 6.01 32.65
N MET A 4 45.97 6.26 33.96
CA MET A 4 44.81 6.67 34.74
C MET A 4 44.18 7.99 34.27
N PHE A 5 45.00 8.97 33.88
CA PHE A 5 44.51 10.26 33.37
C PHE A 5 43.83 10.11 32.01
N VAL A 6 44.38 9.26 31.13
CA VAL A 6 43.76 8.95 29.83
C VAL A 6 42.41 8.28 30.05
N SER A 7 42.33 7.25 30.91
CA SER A 7 41.07 6.53 31.17
C SER A 7 39.95 7.41 31.73
N ILE A 8 40.27 8.38 32.60
CA ILE A 8 39.28 9.32 33.14
C ILE A 8 38.72 10.21 32.02
N ILE A 9 39.58 10.73 31.14
CA ILE A 9 39.15 11.55 30.01
C ILE A 9 38.28 10.74 29.05
N THR A 10 38.68 9.51 28.70
CA THR A 10 37.89 8.68 27.79
C THR A 10 36.52 8.33 28.39
N GLY A 11 36.47 8.01 29.69
CA GLY A 11 35.21 7.77 30.39
C GLY A 11 34.28 9.00 30.38
N LEU A 12 34.84 10.20 30.62
CA LEU A 12 34.09 11.45 30.62
C LEU A 12 33.52 11.76 29.22
N VAL A 13 34.30 11.54 28.15
CA VAL A 13 33.85 11.73 26.77
C VAL A 13 32.71 10.79 26.41
N VAL A 14 32.76 9.52 26.84
CA VAL A 14 31.68 8.55 26.60
C VAL A 14 30.39 8.97 27.32
N VAL A 15 30.49 9.39 28.59
CA VAL A 15 29.32 9.85 29.37
C VAL A 15 28.69 11.09 28.74
N ILE A 16 29.51 12.08 28.36
CA ILE A 16 29.02 13.30 27.70
C ILE A 16 28.35 12.96 26.35
N SER A 17 28.96 12.07 25.56
CA SER A 17 28.39 11.64 24.27
C SER A 17 27.04 10.93 24.44
N ALA A 18 26.90 10.08 25.47
CA ALA A 18 25.64 9.42 25.79
C ALA A 18 24.56 10.42 26.23
N LEU A 19 24.92 11.39 27.06
CA LEU A 19 24.01 12.46 27.51
C LEU A 19 23.56 13.35 26.35
N LEU A 20 24.47 13.72 25.44
CA LEU A 20 24.14 14.51 24.25
C LEU A 20 23.22 13.74 23.30
N ASN A 21 23.47 12.44 23.08
CA ASN A 21 22.58 11.59 22.29
C ASN A 21 21.19 11.45 22.92
N TYR A 22 21.12 11.30 24.24
CA TYR A 22 19.85 11.25 24.96
C TYR A 22 19.08 12.57 24.85
N LEU A 23 19.77 13.70 25.07
CA LEU A 23 19.19 15.04 24.93
C LEU A 23 18.69 15.27 23.49
N PHE A 24 19.48 14.91 22.48
CA PHE A 24 19.09 15.06 21.08
C PHE A 24 17.88 14.20 20.72
N SER A 25 17.81 12.98 21.26
CA SER A 25 16.64 12.10 21.10
C SER A 25 15.40 12.71 21.76
N LEU A 26 15.55 13.32 22.94
CA LEU A 26 14.47 14.01 23.63
C LEU A 26 13.99 15.24 22.85
N LEU A 27 14.92 16.05 22.33
CA LEU A 27 14.63 17.21 21.49
C LEU A 27 13.92 16.78 20.20
N GLN A 28 14.33 15.67 19.57
CA GLN A 28 13.62 15.13 18.40
C GLN A 28 12.18 14.72 18.71
N ILE A 29 11.90 14.21 19.91
CA ILE A 29 10.53 13.88 20.33
C ILE A 29 9.73 15.18 20.54
N LEU A 30 10.32 16.17 21.21
CA LEU A 30 9.71 17.49 21.47
C LEU A 30 9.40 18.27 20.18
N PHE A 31 10.29 18.22 19.20
CA PHE A 31 10.15 18.92 17.92
C PHE A 31 9.57 18.05 16.80
N LYS A 32 9.20 16.80 17.07
CA LYS A 32 8.44 16.00 16.11
C LYS A 32 7.09 16.68 15.95
N LYS A 33 6.79 17.20 14.75
CA LYS A 33 5.47 17.75 14.45
C LYS A 33 4.42 16.72 14.91
N PRO A 34 3.35 17.14 15.61
CA PRO A 34 2.26 16.24 15.96
C PRO A 34 1.77 15.58 14.68
N LEU A 35 1.47 14.28 14.76
CA LEU A 35 0.84 13.60 13.64
C LEU A 35 -0.42 14.40 13.25
N PRO A 36 -0.68 14.62 11.96
CA PRO A 36 -1.90 15.29 11.54
C PRO A 36 -3.11 14.56 12.14
N PRO A 37 -4.23 15.28 12.40
CA PRO A 37 -5.44 14.67 12.93
C PRO A 37 -5.80 13.44 12.08
N LYS A 38 -5.99 12.29 12.72
CA LYS A 38 -6.24 11.01 12.02
C LYS A 38 -7.60 10.96 11.31
N SER A 39 -8.42 11.98 11.48
CA SER A 39 -9.78 12.02 10.99
C SER A 39 -9.86 12.91 9.76
N ALA A 40 -10.77 12.57 8.86
CA ALA A 40 -11.08 13.39 7.70
C ALA A 40 -11.54 14.79 8.17
N VAL A 41 -11.09 15.81 7.46
CA VAL A 41 -11.42 17.22 7.70
C VAL A 41 -12.60 17.58 6.81
N GLU A 42 -13.61 18.22 7.39
CA GLU A 42 -14.74 18.75 6.62
C GLU A 42 -14.27 19.96 5.81
N ILE A 43 -14.40 19.89 4.49
CA ILE A 43 -14.04 20.96 3.55
C ILE A 43 -15.25 21.69 2.99
N ASP A 44 -16.42 21.04 3.01
CA ASP A 44 -17.69 21.65 2.64
C ASP A 44 -18.72 21.29 3.70
N SER A 45 -19.09 22.28 4.53
CA SER A 45 -20.04 22.11 5.62
C SER A 45 -21.50 22.07 5.17
N LYS A 46 -21.78 22.42 3.90
CA LYS A 46 -23.12 22.39 3.33
C LYS A 46 -23.42 21.02 2.76
N GLU A 47 -22.47 20.45 2.02
CA GLU A 47 -22.59 19.12 1.41
C GLU A 47 -21.99 18.01 2.30
N HIS A 48 -21.43 18.37 3.46
CA HIS A 48 -20.77 17.48 4.40
C HIS A 48 -19.67 16.63 3.75
N ILE A 49 -18.80 17.29 2.97
CA ILE A 49 -17.68 16.64 2.28
C ILE A 49 -16.47 16.62 3.22
N TYR A 50 -15.94 15.41 3.44
CA TYR A 50 -14.75 15.17 4.26
C TYR A 50 -13.60 14.64 3.41
N VAL A 51 -12.39 15.15 3.63
CA VAL A 51 -11.18 14.68 2.93
C VAL A 51 -10.06 14.38 3.93
N HIS A 52 -9.10 13.55 3.52
CA HIS A 52 -7.89 13.33 4.32
C HIS A 52 -7.16 14.68 4.52
N PRO A 53 -6.63 15.00 5.72
CA PRO A 53 -6.03 16.29 6.03
C PRO A 53 -4.98 16.77 5.02
N ASP A 54 -4.17 15.85 4.48
CA ASP A 54 -3.13 16.15 3.49
C ASP A 54 -3.70 16.72 2.17
N PHE A 55 -4.99 16.52 1.91
CA PHE A 55 -5.71 17.04 0.73
C PHE A 55 -6.76 18.09 1.10
N ALA A 56 -6.81 18.53 2.36
CA ALA A 56 -7.79 19.53 2.82
C ALA A 56 -7.62 20.90 2.15
N ASN A 57 -6.39 21.26 1.78
CA ASN A 57 -6.08 22.52 1.10
C ASN A 57 -6.22 22.44 -0.43
N GLY A 58 -6.77 21.33 -0.94
CA GLY A 58 -6.90 21.06 -2.36
C GLY A 58 -6.63 19.59 -2.64
N THR A 59 -7.53 18.96 -3.39
CA THR A 59 -7.27 17.65 -3.98
C THR A 59 -6.08 17.73 -4.90
N GLN A 60 -5.34 16.63 -5.03
CA GLN A 60 -4.28 16.53 -6.03
C GLN A 60 -4.90 16.81 -7.41
N ASP A 61 -4.44 17.86 -8.08
CA ASP A 61 -4.95 18.23 -9.39
C ASP A 61 -4.50 17.20 -10.43
N LEU A 62 -5.37 16.25 -10.71
CA LEU A 62 -5.14 15.19 -11.68
C LEU A 62 -5.07 15.72 -13.12
N SER A 63 -5.55 16.95 -13.38
CA SER A 63 -5.45 17.55 -14.72
C SER A 63 -4.00 17.79 -15.13
N SER A 64 -3.11 18.03 -14.16
CA SER A 64 -1.67 18.15 -14.39
C SER A 64 -0.98 16.83 -14.79
N LEU A 65 -1.63 15.68 -14.55
CA LEU A 65 -1.04 14.36 -14.81
C LEU A 65 -1.14 13.95 -16.28
N ASP A 66 -2.02 14.61 -17.07
CA ASP A 66 -2.39 14.26 -18.45
C ASP A 66 -2.58 12.74 -18.67
N ALA A 67 -3.18 12.07 -17.69
CA ALA A 67 -3.41 10.63 -17.71
C ALA A 67 -4.88 10.35 -18.05
N LYS A 68 -5.08 9.48 -19.04
CA LYS A 68 -6.38 9.01 -19.55
C LYS A 68 -6.75 7.64 -19.00
N THR A 69 -5.78 6.90 -18.45
CA THR A 69 -6.00 5.56 -17.89
C THR A 69 -5.34 5.38 -16.52
N LEU A 70 -5.87 4.47 -15.70
CA LEU A 70 -5.22 4.08 -14.44
C LEU A 70 -3.82 3.49 -14.65
N TYR A 71 -3.59 2.86 -15.81
CA TYR A 71 -2.27 2.36 -16.17
C TYR A 71 -1.26 3.51 -16.37
N GLU A 72 -1.66 4.59 -17.04
CA GLU A 72 -0.82 5.79 -17.20
C GLU A 72 -0.53 6.48 -15.86
N VAL A 73 -1.47 6.47 -14.91
CA VAL A 73 -1.23 6.96 -13.54
C VAL A 73 -0.10 6.16 -12.86
N ILE A 74 -0.07 4.83 -13.01
CA ILE A 74 1.05 4.03 -12.50
C ILE A 74 2.35 4.37 -13.22
N LEU A 75 2.34 4.46 -14.55
CA LEU A 75 3.53 4.79 -15.33
C LEU A 75 4.14 6.12 -14.89
N HIS A 76 3.29 7.13 -14.67
CA HIS A 76 3.69 8.41 -14.12
C HIS A 76 4.25 8.27 -12.70
N GLY A 77 3.60 7.48 -11.85
CA GLY A 77 4.07 7.15 -10.50
C GLY A 77 5.45 6.48 -10.50
N ILE A 78 5.78 5.64 -11.48
CA ILE A 78 7.11 5.03 -11.61
C ILE A 78 8.15 6.05 -12.04
N GLN A 79 7.81 6.90 -13.02
CA GLN A 79 8.72 7.94 -13.51
C GLN A 79 9.12 8.92 -12.40
N LEU A 80 8.14 9.37 -11.61
CA LEU A 80 8.40 10.27 -10.49
C LEU A 80 8.98 9.52 -9.28
N GLY A 81 8.36 8.42 -8.88
CA GLY A 81 8.65 7.71 -7.63
C GLY A 81 9.93 6.88 -7.68
N GLY A 82 10.25 6.24 -8.80
CA GLY A 82 11.41 5.37 -8.97
C GLY A 82 11.50 4.28 -7.90
N ASN A 83 12.57 4.30 -7.11
CA ASN A 83 12.82 3.35 -6.02
C ASN A 83 12.18 3.76 -4.68
N ARG A 84 11.38 4.84 -4.63
CA ARG A 84 10.66 5.25 -3.42
C ARG A 84 9.56 4.24 -3.06
N PRO A 85 9.23 4.07 -1.77
CA PRO A 85 8.12 3.23 -1.32
C PRO A 85 6.80 3.61 -1.98
N HIS A 86 6.12 2.64 -2.59
CA HIS A 86 4.76 2.76 -3.10
C HIS A 86 3.78 2.17 -2.08
N PHE A 87 3.96 0.90 -1.75
CA PHE A 87 3.17 0.22 -0.72
C PHE A 87 4.03 -0.15 0.46
N SER A 88 3.53 0.05 1.67
CA SER A 88 4.18 -0.36 2.91
C SER A 88 3.25 -1.30 3.70
N TYR A 89 3.83 -2.36 4.27
CA TYR A 89 3.10 -3.37 5.03
C TYR A 89 3.95 -3.91 6.18
N ARG A 90 3.28 -4.47 7.21
CA ARG A 90 3.90 -5.22 8.30
C ARG A 90 2.96 -6.37 8.68
N GLN A 91 3.50 -7.50 9.10
CA GLN A 91 2.67 -8.66 9.45
C GLN A 91 2.15 -8.59 10.88
N SER A 92 2.89 -7.92 11.76
CA SER A 92 2.55 -7.72 13.17
C SER A 92 2.97 -6.34 13.64
N SER A 93 2.43 -5.88 14.77
CA SER A 93 2.61 -4.51 15.27
C SER A 93 4.05 -4.22 15.73
N ASP A 94 4.78 -5.24 16.14
CA ASP A 94 6.18 -5.24 16.57
C ASP A 94 7.18 -5.23 15.41
N GLN A 95 6.74 -5.57 14.20
CA GLN A 95 7.60 -5.57 13.02
C GLN A 95 7.73 -4.18 12.39
N THR A 96 8.91 -3.94 11.81
CA THR A 96 9.17 -2.79 10.96
C THR A 96 8.39 -2.92 9.65
N PHE A 97 7.95 -1.78 9.11
CA PHE A 97 7.29 -1.76 7.80
C PHE A 97 8.28 -2.16 6.71
N LYS A 98 7.87 -3.12 5.90
CA LYS A 98 8.49 -3.45 4.62
C LYS A 98 7.75 -2.70 3.54
N SER A 99 8.45 -2.37 2.45
CA SER A 99 7.83 -1.65 1.34
C SER A 99 8.23 -2.24 -0.01
N TYR A 100 7.30 -2.17 -0.96
CA TYR A 100 7.62 -2.33 -2.37
C TYR A 100 7.78 -0.95 -2.99
N SER A 101 8.85 -0.78 -3.76
CA SER A 101 9.06 0.42 -4.57
C SER A 101 8.07 0.51 -5.74
N HIS A 102 7.90 1.69 -6.34
CA HIS A 102 7.07 1.84 -7.54
C HIS A 102 7.50 0.88 -8.66
N LYS A 103 8.82 0.72 -8.86
CA LYS A 103 9.37 -0.20 -9.85
C LYS A 103 9.00 -1.66 -9.56
N GLN A 104 9.17 -2.11 -8.31
CA GLN A 104 8.80 -3.49 -7.92
C GLN A 104 7.31 -3.75 -8.07
N VAL A 105 6.47 -2.79 -7.67
CA VAL A 105 5.02 -2.90 -7.86
C VAL A 105 4.70 -3.08 -9.35
N PHE A 106 5.31 -2.28 -10.23
CA PHE A 106 5.10 -2.39 -11.67
C PHE A 106 5.51 -3.75 -12.25
N GLU A 107 6.65 -4.28 -11.82
CA GLU A 107 7.12 -5.60 -12.24
C GLU A 107 6.13 -6.68 -11.80
N ILE A 108 5.72 -6.68 -10.53
CA ILE A 108 4.78 -7.66 -9.97
C ILE A 108 3.42 -7.61 -10.69
N ILE A 109 2.83 -6.44 -10.90
CA ILE A 109 1.51 -6.34 -11.54
C ILE A 109 1.55 -6.82 -12.99
N LYS A 110 2.67 -6.61 -13.69
CA LYS A 110 2.88 -7.12 -15.06
C LYS A 110 3.01 -8.64 -15.07
N GLU A 111 3.76 -9.19 -14.13
CA GLU A 111 3.92 -10.65 -13.97
C GLU A 111 2.59 -11.32 -13.67
N ILE A 112 1.84 -10.84 -12.68
CA ILE A 112 0.52 -11.39 -12.33
C ILE A 112 -0.42 -11.34 -13.54
N GLY A 113 -0.53 -10.18 -14.20
CA GLY A 113 -1.42 -10.03 -15.35
C GLY A 113 -1.01 -10.92 -16.53
N SER A 114 0.29 -11.07 -16.81
CA SER A 114 0.78 -12.00 -17.83
C SER A 114 0.49 -13.46 -17.47
N GLY A 115 0.54 -13.79 -16.17
CA GLY A 115 0.19 -15.11 -15.66
C GLY A 115 -1.27 -15.46 -15.92
N ILE A 116 -2.19 -14.51 -15.72
CA ILE A 116 -3.61 -14.66 -16.05
C ILE A 116 -3.78 -14.91 -17.56
N VAL A 117 -3.13 -14.11 -18.41
CA VAL A 117 -3.21 -14.31 -19.86
C VAL A 117 -2.66 -15.69 -20.27
N ASN A 118 -1.61 -16.16 -19.61
CA ASN A 118 -1.01 -17.47 -19.87
C ASN A 118 -1.90 -18.66 -19.45
N THR A 119 -3.00 -18.43 -18.70
CA THR A 119 -4.01 -19.48 -18.47
C THR A 119 -4.98 -19.65 -19.64
N GLY A 120 -4.84 -18.86 -20.71
CA GLY A 120 -5.71 -18.88 -21.89
C GLY A 120 -6.76 -17.77 -21.92
N LEU A 121 -6.82 -16.94 -20.87
CA LEU A 121 -7.70 -15.77 -20.80
C LEU A 121 -7.16 -14.64 -21.67
N GLN A 122 -8.05 -13.79 -22.19
CA GLN A 122 -7.66 -12.73 -23.11
C GLN A 122 -7.34 -11.42 -22.36
N PRO A 123 -6.34 -10.63 -22.79
CA PRO A 123 -6.09 -9.31 -22.21
C PRO A 123 -7.13 -8.29 -22.73
N SER A 124 -8.36 -8.39 -22.24
CA SER A 124 -9.48 -7.52 -22.64
C SER A 124 -10.43 -7.26 -21.47
N SER A 125 -11.32 -6.28 -21.65
CA SER A 125 -12.35 -5.92 -20.67
C SER A 125 -13.41 -7.00 -20.48
N GLU A 126 -13.42 -8.03 -21.34
CA GLU A 126 -14.30 -9.19 -21.22
C GLU A 126 -13.75 -10.21 -20.24
N THR A 127 -12.45 -10.19 -19.95
CA THR A 127 -11.84 -11.07 -18.95
C THR A 127 -12.04 -10.51 -17.56
N ILE A 128 -12.82 -11.25 -16.77
CA ILE A 128 -13.18 -10.92 -15.39
C ILE A 128 -12.55 -11.95 -14.44
N TYR A 129 -11.77 -11.48 -13.47
CA TYR A 129 -11.19 -12.33 -12.44
C TYR A 129 -11.52 -11.86 -11.03
N GLY A 130 -11.68 -12.81 -10.11
CA GLY A 130 -12.01 -12.56 -8.71
C GLY A 130 -10.78 -12.49 -7.82
N ILE A 131 -10.86 -11.66 -6.77
CA ILE A 131 -9.88 -11.56 -5.69
C ILE A 131 -10.61 -11.80 -4.39
N TYR A 132 -10.58 -13.04 -3.91
CA TYR A 132 -11.15 -13.45 -2.64
C TYR A 132 -10.10 -13.37 -1.53
N SER A 133 -9.90 -12.17 -1.00
CA SER A 133 -8.87 -11.88 -0.01
C SER A 133 -9.27 -10.75 0.94
N SER A 134 -8.63 -10.70 2.10
CA SER A 134 -8.73 -9.58 3.02
C SER A 134 -7.96 -8.38 2.45
N ALA A 135 -8.32 -7.17 2.89
CA ALA A 135 -7.58 -5.96 2.52
C ALA A 135 -6.10 -6.13 2.90
N SER A 136 -5.25 -6.26 1.88
CA SER A 136 -3.85 -6.57 1.99
C SER A 136 -3.09 -5.99 0.81
N ILE A 137 -1.76 -5.96 0.92
CA ILE A 137 -0.92 -5.55 -0.19
C ILE A 137 -1.05 -6.50 -1.39
N ASN A 138 -1.21 -7.81 -1.14
CA ASN A 138 -1.41 -8.79 -2.19
C ASN A 138 -2.73 -8.57 -2.92
N TYR A 139 -3.79 -8.22 -2.18
CA TYR A 139 -5.07 -7.82 -2.78
C TYR A 139 -4.88 -6.63 -3.73
N ALA A 140 -4.17 -5.58 -3.29
CA ALA A 140 -3.92 -4.39 -4.10
C ALA A 140 -3.07 -4.72 -5.35
N LEU A 141 -2.05 -5.56 -5.22
CA LEU A 141 -1.22 -6.01 -6.34
C LEU A 141 -2.04 -6.80 -7.37
N CYS A 142 -2.89 -7.74 -6.92
CA CYS A 142 -3.81 -8.46 -7.81
C CYS A 142 -4.88 -7.54 -8.42
N LEU A 143 -5.28 -6.46 -7.75
CA LEU A 143 -6.19 -5.48 -8.33
C LEU A 143 -5.50 -4.70 -9.46
N TYR A 144 -4.27 -4.25 -9.20
CA TYR A 144 -3.51 -3.40 -10.12
C TYR A 144 -3.02 -4.17 -11.36
N SER A 145 -2.89 -5.49 -11.28
CA SER A 145 -2.51 -6.35 -12.41
C SER A 145 -3.52 -6.38 -13.56
N ALA A 146 -4.74 -5.90 -13.33
CA ALA A 146 -5.74 -5.77 -14.38
C ALA A 146 -5.37 -4.67 -15.39
N TRP A 147 -4.86 -3.55 -14.89
CA TRP A 147 -4.73 -2.32 -15.66
C TRP A 147 -3.78 -2.40 -16.86
N PRO A 148 -2.61 -3.07 -16.79
CA PRO A 148 -1.73 -3.24 -17.96
C PRO A 148 -2.33 -4.08 -19.09
N TYR A 149 -3.39 -4.84 -18.81
CA TYR A 149 -3.99 -5.82 -19.73
C TYR A 149 -5.47 -5.56 -20.02
N SER A 150 -5.99 -4.40 -19.61
CA SER A 150 -7.40 -4.01 -19.79
C SER A 150 -8.42 -5.00 -19.22
N MET A 151 -8.03 -5.83 -18.24
CA MET A 151 -8.91 -6.81 -17.59
C MET A 151 -9.77 -6.16 -16.48
N VAL A 152 -10.74 -6.91 -15.95
CA VAL A 152 -11.64 -6.42 -14.88
C VAL A 152 -11.49 -7.27 -13.60
N PRO A 153 -10.94 -6.72 -12.51
CA PRO A 153 -10.84 -7.42 -11.24
C PRO A 153 -12.10 -7.21 -10.38
N ILE A 154 -12.56 -8.24 -9.68
CA ILE A 154 -13.69 -8.17 -8.74
C ILE A 154 -13.25 -8.55 -7.34
N GLY A 155 -13.50 -7.67 -6.38
CA GLY A 155 -13.28 -7.94 -4.96
C GLY A 155 -14.35 -8.84 -4.36
N ILE A 156 -13.94 -9.91 -3.69
CA ILE A 156 -14.83 -10.85 -3.01
C ILE A 156 -14.46 -10.88 -1.52
N TYR A 157 -15.42 -10.61 -0.65
CA TYR A 157 -15.24 -10.57 0.80
C TYR A 157 -16.24 -11.47 1.52
N ASP A 158 -15.88 -11.93 2.72
CA ASP A 158 -16.71 -12.80 3.55
C ASP A 158 -17.93 -12.09 4.16
N SER A 159 -18.02 -10.76 4.07
CA SER A 159 -19.05 -9.94 4.71
C SER A 159 -20.47 -10.27 4.26
N LEU A 160 -20.64 -10.83 3.06
CA LEU A 160 -21.94 -11.22 2.50
C LEU A 160 -22.27 -12.72 2.71
N GLY A 161 -21.42 -13.43 3.46
CA GLY A 161 -21.55 -14.86 3.68
C GLY A 161 -21.35 -15.69 2.40
N ARG A 162 -21.48 -17.01 2.54
CA ARG A 162 -21.23 -17.98 1.45
C ARG A 162 -22.17 -17.76 0.26
N ASP A 163 -23.44 -17.46 0.51
CA ASP A 163 -24.43 -17.29 -0.55
C ASP A 163 -24.18 -16.01 -1.35
N GLY A 164 -23.77 -14.92 -0.68
CA GLY A 164 -23.36 -13.69 -1.35
C GLY A 164 -22.13 -13.90 -2.24
N VAL A 165 -21.13 -14.64 -1.75
CA VAL A 165 -19.95 -15.01 -2.57
C VAL A 165 -20.37 -15.81 -3.81
N LYS A 166 -21.21 -16.84 -3.65
CA LYS A 166 -21.72 -17.65 -4.77
C LYS A 166 -22.52 -16.80 -5.76
N PHE A 167 -23.33 -15.87 -5.28
CA PHE A 167 -24.10 -14.96 -6.12
C PHE A 167 -23.18 -14.08 -6.96
N ILE A 168 -22.17 -13.45 -6.35
CA ILE A 168 -21.19 -12.61 -7.06
C ILE A 168 -20.53 -13.40 -8.18
N ILE A 169 -19.99 -14.58 -7.88
CA ILE A 169 -19.25 -15.41 -8.85
C ILE A 169 -20.15 -15.78 -10.04
N ARG A 170 -21.39 -16.22 -9.77
CA ARG A 170 -22.34 -16.59 -10.82
C ARG A 170 -22.76 -15.40 -11.66
N GLN A 171 -23.06 -14.27 -11.03
CA GLN A 171 -23.54 -13.07 -11.71
C GLN A 171 -22.46 -12.41 -12.56
N SER A 172 -21.20 -12.48 -12.13
CA SER A 172 -20.06 -11.84 -12.81
C SER A 172 -19.32 -12.73 -13.80
N ALA A 173 -19.72 -13.99 -13.94
CA ALA A 173 -19.08 -14.97 -14.85
C ALA A 173 -17.55 -15.05 -14.66
N VAL A 174 -17.08 -14.99 -13.42
CA VAL A 174 -15.65 -15.04 -13.10
C VAL A 174 -15.05 -16.39 -13.49
N GLU A 175 -13.98 -16.36 -14.28
CA GLU A 175 -13.30 -17.56 -14.78
C GLU A 175 -12.09 -17.97 -13.93
N LEU A 176 -11.49 -17.01 -13.23
CA LEU A 176 -10.31 -17.22 -12.38
C LEU A 176 -10.47 -16.47 -11.06
N ILE A 177 -10.14 -17.12 -9.94
CA ILE A 177 -10.20 -16.50 -8.61
C ILE A 177 -8.86 -16.66 -7.89
N PHE A 178 -8.26 -15.55 -7.46
CA PHE A 178 -7.19 -15.54 -6.47
C PHE A 178 -7.78 -15.66 -5.06
N ALA A 179 -7.29 -16.60 -4.26
CA ALA A 179 -7.68 -16.75 -2.86
C ALA A 179 -6.44 -16.71 -1.96
N ASP A 180 -6.49 -15.94 -0.89
CA ASP A 180 -5.32 -15.76 0.00
C ASP A 180 -5.16 -16.87 1.04
N ASN A 181 -6.15 -17.75 1.19
CA ASN A 181 -6.08 -18.87 2.12
C ASN A 181 -6.99 -20.03 1.67
N LEU A 182 -6.67 -21.21 2.19
CA LEU A 182 -7.39 -22.44 1.87
C LEU A 182 -8.86 -22.44 2.31
N GLN A 183 -9.20 -21.72 3.39
CA GLN A 183 -10.58 -21.65 3.87
C GLN A 183 -11.49 -20.95 2.86
N ARG A 184 -11.00 -19.89 2.21
CA ARG A 184 -11.71 -19.20 1.14
C ARG A 184 -11.86 -20.06 -0.10
N VAL A 185 -10.83 -20.82 -0.48
CA VAL A 185 -10.93 -21.82 -1.55
C VAL A 185 -12.03 -22.85 -1.24
N LYS A 186 -12.09 -23.36 0.00
CA LYS A 186 -13.14 -24.30 0.44
C LYS A 186 -14.56 -23.69 0.43
N ASN A 187 -14.69 -22.36 0.46
CA ASN A 187 -16.00 -21.70 0.35
C ASN A 187 -16.49 -21.63 -1.10
N LEU A 188 -15.60 -21.82 -2.08
CA LEU A 188 -15.91 -21.82 -3.52
C LEU A 188 -16.43 -23.17 -4.03
N ILE A 189 -16.12 -24.27 -3.32
CA ILE A 189 -16.52 -25.65 -3.63
C ILE A 189 -17.76 -26.01 -2.80
#